data_AF-E0MQ14-F1
#
_entry.id   AF-E0MQ14-F1
#
_cell.length_a   1.000
_cell.length_b   1.000
_cell.length_c   1.000
_cell.angle_alpha   90.00
_cell.angle_beta   90.00
_cell.angle_gamma   90.00
#
_symmetry.space_group_name_H-M   'P 1'
#
loop_
_entity.id
_entity.type
_entity.pdbx_description
1 polymer ?
#
loop_
_entity_poly.entity_id
_entity_poly.type
_entity_poly.pdbx_seq_one_letter_code
_entity_poly.pdbx_strand_id
1 'polypeptide(L)'
;MSISAPTLPSGTVITSPRGQSALAPEFSSLFFALFIVFMPWEWVRGDEFADLVNYTTRIYDLRDYGMRAFQWEDTILGWLKFEYLWFALLTLVAKLNVEPAVFLSSVTFFSAFLTHRFLRQYIGALLAGLVLANPISIDLMSSQVRSALAFSVFLALAGGSATGKWAWVRWGAMLALPFIHTAMTMILAVFAGAKIITVMPRLSPVMRSVLIGCGAAVMVVVVATFLPTLADEAGDRRQLADYGNKTAAYVMFWLLLGIALAASAARRNAVSWEYAFATFITLFGSLAEFLSLPGFRFVALAIPVIFAAMPLMKKELRQGSMVMTAAYGVLLVYYWVR
;
A
#
# COMPACT_ATOMS: atom_id res chain seq x y z
N MET A 1 20.31 -39.33 -20.71
CA MET A 1 20.55 -37.86 -20.69
C MET A 1 19.92 -37.31 -19.42
N SER A 2 20.76 -36.96 -18.44
CA SER A 2 20.35 -36.32 -17.19
C SER A 2 20.09 -34.84 -17.47
N ILE A 3 18.84 -34.41 -17.37
CA ILE A 3 18.48 -32.99 -17.46
C ILE A 3 18.73 -32.40 -16.08
N SER A 4 19.88 -31.76 -15.90
CA SER A 4 20.17 -30.96 -14.72
C SER A 4 19.14 -29.83 -14.62
N ALA A 5 18.46 -29.75 -13.47
CA ALA A 5 17.52 -28.67 -13.19
C ALA A 5 18.26 -27.31 -13.28
N PRO A 6 17.72 -26.32 -14.01
CA PRO A 6 18.33 -25.00 -14.06
C PRO A 6 18.32 -24.41 -12.66
N THR A 7 19.51 -24.13 -12.13
CA THR A 7 19.70 -23.30 -10.94
C THR A 7 19.06 -21.94 -11.23
N LEU A 8 17.95 -21.64 -10.56
CA LEU A 8 17.35 -20.31 -10.61
C LEU A 8 18.44 -19.30 -10.23
N PRO A 9 18.63 -18.20 -10.99
CA PRO A 9 19.50 -17.14 -10.55
C PRO A 9 18.92 -16.66 -9.21
N SER A 10 19.68 -16.87 -8.14
CA SER A 10 19.43 -16.26 -6.85
C SER A 10 19.11 -14.81 -7.15
N GLY A 11 17.89 -14.39 -6.77
CA GLY A 11 17.42 -13.04 -7.01
C GLY A 11 18.57 -12.10 -6.68
N THR A 12 18.97 -11.29 -7.65
CA THR A 12 20.08 -10.36 -7.50
C THR A 12 19.61 -9.38 -6.44
N VAL A 13 19.79 -9.76 -5.17
CA VAL A 13 19.90 -8.84 -4.08
C VAL A 13 21.01 -7.95 -4.58
N ILE A 14 20.65 -6.73 -4.96
CA ILE A 14 21.63 -5.66 -5.14
C ILE A 14 22.29 -5.63 -3.77
N THR A 15 23.41 -6.33 -3.64
CA THR A 15 24.16 -6.37 -2.41
C THR A 15 24.53 -4.92 -2.19
N SER A 16 23.99 -4.36 -1.10
CA SER A 16 24.36 -3.01 -0.71
C SER A 16 25.89 -2.94 -0.73
N PRO A 17 26.48 -1.81 -1.18
CA PRO A 17 27.92 -1.66 -1.23
C PRO A 17 28.49 -2.10 0.12
N ARG A 18 29.28 -3.20 0.12
CA ARG A 18 29.95 -3.74 1.30
C ARG A 18 30.86 -2.64 1.84
N GLY A 19 30.38 -1.86 2.80
CA GLY A 19 31.12 -0.71 3.35
C GLY A 19 30.27 0.41 3.94
N GLN A 20 28.94 0.47 3.69
CA GLN A 20 28.09 1.41 4.43
C GLN A 20 27.78 0.86 5.82
N SER A 21 28.04 1.65 6.86
CA SER A 21 27.67 1.31 8.24
C SER A 21 26.16 1.03 8.31
N ALA A 22 25.76 -0.01 9.04
CA ALA A 22 24.35 -0.40 9.16
C ALA A 22 23.44 0.72 9.69
N LEU A 23 24.01 1.78 10.26
CA LEU A 23 23.32 2.93 10.85
C LEU A 23 22.95 4.02 9.84
N ALA A 24 23.76 4.26 8.81
CA ALA A 24 23.53 5.34 7.85
C ALA A 24 22.20 5.19 7.07
N PRO A 25 21.78 3.98 6.66
CA PRO A 25 20.46 3.78 6.11
C PRO A 25 19.38 4.21 7.10
N GLU A 26 19.34 3.68 8.32
CA GLU A 26 18.25 3.95 9.28
C GLU A 26 18.08 5.44 9.59
N PHE A 27 19.18 6.20 9.62
CA PHE A 27 19.14 7.65 9.79
C PHE A 27 18.32 8.37 8.71
N SER A 28 18.39 7.96 7.44
CA SER A 28 17.62 8.63 6.38
C SER A 28 16.11 8.41 6.53
N SER A 29 15.68 7.21 6.95
CA SER A 29 14.26 6.94 7.22
C SER A 29 13.76 7.64 8.47
N LEU A 30 14.61 7.73 9.50
CA LEU A 30 14.33 8.52 10.69
C LEU A 30 14.11 9.99 10.32
N PHE A 31 15.05 10.58 9.58
CA PHE A 31 14.94 11.98 9.14
C PHE A 31 13.69 12.21 8.30
N PHE A 32 13.39 11.34 7.35
CA PHE A 32 12.17 11.44 6.54
C PHE A 32 10.89 11.35 7.38
N ALA A 33 10.82 10.42 8.34
CA ALA A 33 9.66 10.29 9.22
C ALA A 33 9.47 11.53 10.11
N LEU A 34 10.56 12.10 10.64
CA LEU A 34 10.51 13.36 11.40
C LEU A 34 10.05 14.52 10.52
N PHE A 35 10.53 14.61 9.28
CA PHE A 35 10.08 15.62 8.32
C PHE A 35 8.57 15.52 8.06
N ILE A 36 8.04 14.31 7.84
CA ILE A 36 6.59 14.11 7.61
C ILE A 36 5.77 14.53 8.83
N VAL A 37 6.22 14.25 10.06
CA VAL A 37 5.44 14.54 11.27
C VAL A 37 5.53 16.01 11.68
N PHE A 38 6.69 16.65 11.55
CA PHE A 38 6.88 18.02 12.00
C PHE A 38 6.47 19.08 10.97
N MET A 39 6.29 18.69 9.70
CA MET A 39 5.80 19.62 8.69
C MET A 39 4.29 19.83 8.85
N PRO A 40 3.80 21.09 8.94
CA PRO A 40 2.38 21.38 9.12
C PRO A 40 1.63 21.24 7.79
N TRP A 41 1.42 20.00 7.35
CA TRP A 41 0.83 19.71 6.03
C TRP A 41 -0.58 20.29 5.85
N GLU A 42 -1.35 20.45 6.92
CA GLU A 42 -2.67 21.12 6.88
C GLU A 42 -2.54 22.58 6.44
N TRP A 43 -1.48 23.28 6.86
CA TRP A 43 -1.20 24.64 6.40
C TRP A 43 -0.78 24.68 4.92
N VAL A 44 -0.04 23.67 4.46
CA VAL A 44 0.37 23.54 3.05
C VAL A 44 -0.83 23.23 2.14
N ARG A 45 -1.72 22.36 2.60
CA ARG A 45 -2.95 21.94 1.90
C ARG A 45 -4.06 22.97 2.00
N GLY A 46 -4.10 23.76 3.08
CA GLY A 46 -5.17 24.69 3.39
C GLY A 46 -6.44 24.02 3.95
N ASP A 47 -6.35 22.76 4.40
CA ASP A 47 -7.49 21.99 4.93
C ASP A 47 -7.04 20.95 5.96
N GLU A 48 -7.92 20.63 6.90
CA GLU A 48 -7.70 19.64 7.95
C GLU A 48 -7.75 18.20 7.41
N PHE A 49 -7.04 17.29 8.07
CA PHE A 49 -7.13 15.87 7.73
C PHE A 49 -8.30 15.20 8.46
N ALA A 50 -9.35 14.86 7.72
CA ALA A 50 -10.60 14.32 8.26
C ALA A 50 -10.40 13.11 9.21
N ASP A 51 -9.52 12.16 8.89
CA ASP A 51 -9.24 11.02 9.77
C ASP A 51 -8.57 11.43 11.08
N LEU A 52 -7.69 12.45 11.08
CA LEU A 52 -7.07 12.92 12.32
C LEU A 52 -8.13 13.49 13.27
N VAL A 53 -9.03 14.31 12.75
CA VAL A 53 -10.16 14.88 13.50
C VAL A 53 -11.09 13.78 14.00
N ASN A 54 -11.46 12.83 13.13
CA ASN A 54 -12.33 11.71 13.45
C ASN A 54 -11.74 10.82 14.56
N TYR A 55 -10.47 10.44 14.45
CA TYR A 55 -9.83 9.58 15.45
C TYR A 55 -9.53 10.32 16.76
N THR A 56 -9.26 11.63 16.69
CA THR A 56 -9.13 12.47 17.89
C THR A 56 -10.43 12.44 18.69
N THR A 57 -11.56 12.72 18.03
CA THR A 57 -12.90 12.65 18.63
C THR A 57 -13.17 11.25 19.19
N ARG A 58 -12.90 10.20 18.41
CA ARG A 58 -13.14 8.81 18.83
C ARG A 58 -12.33 8.39 20.05
N ILE A 59 -11.09 8.85 20.19
CA ILE A 59 -10.25 8.57 21.36
C ILE A 59 -10.81 9.30 22.60
N TYR A 60 -11.27 10.54 22.45
CA TYR A 60 -11.94 11.25 23.53
C TYR A 60 -13.25 10.58 23.96
N ASP A 61 -14.09 10.15 23.01
CA ASP A 61 -15.32 9.41 23.32
C ASP A 61 -15.02 8.10 24.08
N LEU A 62 -13.97 7.38 23.68
CA LEU A 62 -13.53 6.17 24.38
C LEU A 62 -13.02 6.45 25.80
N ARG A 63 -12.44 7.63 26.02
CA ARG A 63 -11.96 8.06 27.34
C ARG A 63 -13.13 8.41 28.26
N ASP A 64 -14.11 9.15 27.73
CA ASP A 64 -15.21 9.72 28.52
C ASP A 64 -16.35 8.71 28.76
N TYR A 65 -16.69 7.91 27.74
CA TYR A 65 -17.84 7.00 27.76
C TYR A 65 -17.44 5.52 27.80
N GLY A 66 -16.16 5.21 27.63
CA GLY A 66 -15.65 3.84 27.60
C GLY A 66 -16.20 3.03 26.43
N MET A 67 -16.23 1.71 26.61
CA MET A 67 -16.66 0.75 25.58
C MET A 67 -18.16 0.79 25.29
N ARG A 68 -18.96 1.44 26.14
CA ARG A 68 -20.42 1.48 26.02
C ARG A 68 -20.89 2.23 24.77
N ALA A 69 -20.03 3.06 24.18
CA ALA A 69 -20.29 3.78 22.94
C ALA A 69 -20.27 2.87 21.69
N PHE A 70 -19.78 1.62 21.80
CA PHE A 70 -19.61 0.74 20.65
C PHE A 70 -20.29 -0.61 20.87
N GLN A 71 -21.29 -0.90 20.05
CA GLN A 71 -21.86 -2.23 19.93
C GLN A 71 -21.13 -2.97 18.80
N TRP A 72 -20.57 -4.14 19.08
CA TRP A 72 -19.96 -4.99 18.06
C TRP A 72 -20.45 -6.43 18.18
N GLU A 73 -20.32 -7.14 17.07
CA GLU A 73 -20.54 -8.58 17.00
C GLU A 73 -19.28 -9.31 17.46
N ASP A 74 -19.38 -10.17 18.47
CA ASP A 74 -18.26 -10.99 18.95
C ASP A 74 -18.07 -12.26 18.08
N THR A 75 -17.81 -12.02 16.79
CA THR A 75 -17.51 -13.05 15.79
C THR A 75 -16.24 -12.66 15.03
N ILE A 76 -15.56 -13.63 14.41
CA ILE A 76 -14.36 -13.34 13.59
C ILE A 76 -14.71 -12.35 12.46
N LEU A 77 -15.90 -12.50 11.87
CA LEU A 77 -16.39 -11.58 10.84
C LEU A 77 -16.67 -10.20 11.43
N GLY A 78 -17.24 -10.12 12.63
CA GLY A 78 -17.39 -8.88 13.38
C GLY A 78 -16.05 -8.21 13.64
N TRP A 79 -15.06 -8.93 14.15
CA TRP A 79 -13.72 -8.40 14.41
C TRP A 79 -13.03 -7.87 13.15
N LEU A 80 -13.26 -8.51 12.00
CA LEU A 80 -12.79 -8.02 10.72
C LEU A 80 -13.54 -6.73 10.31
N LYS A 81 -14.88 -6.75 10.30
CA LYS A 81 -15.74 -5.60 9.93
C LYS A 81 -15.42 -4.36 10.78
N PHE A 82 -15.20 -4.55 12.08
CA PHE A 82 -14.91 -3.47 13.03
C PHE A 82 -13.42 -3.16 13.19
N GLU A 83 -12.53 -3.85 12.45
CA GLU A 83 -11.08 -3.68 12.50
C GLU A 83 -10.56 -3.69 13.94
N TYR A 84 -10.81 -4.82 14.61
CA TYR A 84 -10.66 -4.98 16.04
C TYR A 84 -9.28 -4.57 16.59
N LEU A 85 -8.18 -4.86 15.90
CA LEU A 85 -6.85 -4.48 16.39
C LEU A 85 -6.64 -2.97 16.36
N TRP A 86 -7.14 -2.26 15.34
CA TRP A 86 -7.10 -0.81 15.33
C TRP A 86 -7.93 -0.23 16.48
N PHE A 87 -9.14 -0.76 16.67
CA PHE A 87 -10.00 -0.34 17.78
C PHE A 87 -9.36 -0.61 19.16
N ALA A 88 -8.71 -1.76 19.32
CA ALA A 88 -8.00 -2.11 20.55
C ALA A 88 -6.85 -1.13 20.84
N LEU A 89 -6.12 -0.66 19.82
CA LEU A 89 -5.11 0.39 19.96
C LEU A 89 -5.72 1.70 20.45
N LEU A 90 -6.83 2.16 19.85
CA LEU A 90 -7.53 3.38 20.29
C LEU A 90 -7.98 3.27 21.75
N THR A 91 -8.51 2.11 22.14
CA THR A 91 -8.94 1.84 23.52
C THR A 91 -7.77 1.86 24.49
N LEU A 92 -6.63 1.29 24.10
CA LEU A 92 -5.41 1.30 24.92
C LEU A 92 -4.92 2.74 25.13
N VAL A 93 -4.87 3.55 24.06
CA VAL A 93 -4.49 4.97 24.10
C VAL A 93 -5.41 5.77 25.02
N ALA A 94 -6.73 5.56 24.90
CA ALA A 94 -7.72 6.19 25.77
C ALA A 94 -7.52 5.82 27.25
N LYS A 95 -7.32 4.52 27.56
CA LYS A 95 -7.08 4.02 28.92
C LYS A 95 -5.78 4.53 29.53
N LEU A 96 -4.73 4.67 28.72
CA LEU A 96 -3.44 5.22 29.15
C LEU A 96 -3.44 6.75 29.23
N ASN A 97 -4.57 7.40 28.90
CA ASN A 97 -4.71 8.85 28.85
C ASN A 97 -3.64 9.54 27.97
N VAL A 98 -3.23 8.86 26.90
CA VAL A 98 -2.29 9.41 25.91
C VAL A 98 -3.02 10.43 25.05
N GLU A 99 -2.38 11.58 24.83
CA GLU A 99 -2.92 12.64 23.99
C GLU A 99 -3.14 12.15 22.54
N PRO A 100 -4.34 12.29 21.94
CA PRO A 100 -4.62 11.79 20.60
C PRO A 100 -3.64 12.30 19.54
N ALA A 101 -3.26 13.58 19.60
CA ALA A 101 -2.28 14.17 18.69
C ALA A 101 -0.92 13.47 18.75
N VAL A 102 -0.45 13.11 19.96
CA VAL A 102 0.82 12.38 20.15
C VAL A 102 0.72 10.97 19.60
N PHE A 103 -0.39 10.27 19.86
CA PHE A 103 -0.61 8.92 19.34
C PHE A 103 -0.67 8.91 17.81
N LEU A 104 -1.49 9.78 17.19
CA LEU A 104 -1.66 9.84 15.74
C LEU A 104 -0.35 10.26 15.05
N SER A 105 0.38 11.23 15.60
CA SER A 105 1.72 11.60 15.11
C SER A 105 2.70 10.43 15.17
N SER A 106 2.62 9.60 16.22
CA SER A 106 3.44 8.39 16.34
C SER A 106 3.07 7.36 15.28
N VAL A 107 1.78 7.17 14.99
CA VAL A 107 1.31 6.27 13.91
C VAL A 107 1.81 6.75 12.54
N THR A 108 1.69 8.04 12.24
CA THR A 108 2.21 8.65 11.02
C THR A 108 3.73 8.51 10.94
N PHE A 109 4.46 8.74 12.04
CA PHE A 109 5.90 8.54 12.15
C PHE A 109 6.29 7.10 11.75
N PHE A 110 5.70 6.09 12.39
CA PHE A 110 6.00 4.69 12.12
C PHE A 110 5.67 4.31 10.67
N SER A 111 4.54 4.82 10.15
CA SER A 111 4.12 4.57 8.78
C SER A 111 5.11 5.14 7.76
N ALA A 112 5.52 6.40 7.94
CA ALA A 112 6.52 7.06 7.11
C ALA A 112 7.88 6.36 7.19
N PHE A 113 8.32 6.01 8.40
CA PHE A 113 9.60 5.35 8.65
C PHE A 113 9.70 4.01 7.93
N LEU A 114 8.72 3.12 8.13
CA LEU A 114 8.70 1.78 7.54
C LEU A 114 8.54 1.84 6.01
N THR A 115 7.71 2.75 5.52
CA THR A 115 7.49 2.92 4.07
C THR A 115 8.73 3.44 3.36
N HIS A 116 9.39 4.46 3.92
CA HIS A 116 10.67 4.97 3.39
C HIS A 116 11.78 3.92 3.48
N ARG A 117 11.85 3.19 4.60
CA ARG A 117 12.82 2.10 4.81
C ARG A 117 12.66 0.99 3.78
N PHE A 118 11.42 0.67 3.40
CA PHE A 118 11.14 -0.29 2.32
C PHE A 118 11.61 0.28 0.98
N LEU A 119 11.09 1.44 0.58
CA LEU A 119 11.28 1.97 -0.77
C LEU A 119 12.75 2.31 -1.09
N ARG A 120 13.50 2.84 -0.12
CA ARG A 120 14.91 3.20 -0.32
C ARG A 120 15.80 2.03 -0.75
N GLN A 121 15.41 0.79 -0.41
CA GLN A 121 16.18 -0.41 -0.77
C GLN A 121 16.16 -0.67 -2.27
N TYR A 122 15.16 -0.13 -2.97
CA TYR A 122 14.95 -0.32 -4.40
C TYR A 122 15.43 0.88 -5.24
N ILE A 123 15.20 2.10 -4.76
CA ILE A 123 15.42 3.32 -5.55
C ILE A 123 16.37 4.35 -4.92
N GLY A 124 16.96 4.04 -3.77
CA GLY A 124 17.82 4.96 -3.00
C GLY A 124 17.03 5.95 -2.14
N ALA A 125 17.68 6.49 -1.11
CA ALA A 125 17.02 7.31 -0.09
C ALA A 125 16.45 8.62 -0.65
N LEU A 126 17.20 9.36 -1.46
CA LEU A 126 16.74 10.64 -2.01
C LEU A 126 15.49 10.47 -2.88
N LEU A 127 15.50 9.50 -3.80
CA LEU A 127 14.36 9.28 -4.68
C LEU A 127 13.16 8.70 -3.91
N ALA A 128 13.40 7.85 -2.90
CA ALA A 128 12.34 7.40 -2.00
C ALA A 128 11.68 8.57 -1.25
N GLY A 129 12.47 9.50 -0.73
CA GLY A 129 11.97 10.72 -0.09
C GLY A 129 11.15 11.58 -1.04
N LEU A 130 11.65 11.85 -2.25
CA LEU A 130 10.94 12.63 -3.27
C LEU A 130 9.63 11.97 -3.71
N VAL A 131 9.64 10.64 -3.89
CA VAL A 131 8.44 9.89 -4.22
C VAL A 131 7.44 9.97 -3.07
N LEU A 132 7.85 9.77 -1.81
CA LEU A 132 6.91 9.75 -0.68
C LEU A 132 6.48 11.13 -0.19
N ALA A 133 7.19 12.20 -0.56
CA ALA A 133 6.79 13.58 -0.33
C ALA A 133 5.74 14.08 -1.34
N ASN A 134 5.19 13.20 -2.18
CA ASN A 134 4.08 13.56 -3.06
C ASN A 134 2.75 13.67 -2.27
N PRO A 135 1.80 14.50 -2.73
CA PRO A 135 0.51 14.70 -2.05
C PRO A 135 -0.27 13.44 -1.70
N ILE A 136 -0.31 12.45 -2.60
CA ILE A 136 -1.05 11.19 -2.36
C ILE A 136 -0.43 10.42 -1.19
N SER A 137 0.91 10.42 -1.08
CA SER A 137 1.59 9.74 0.01
C SER A 137 1.47 10.49 1.33
N ILE A 138 1.48 11.82 1.32
CA ILE A 138 1.20 12.65 2.50
C ILE A 138 -0.25 12.44 2.96
N ASP A 139 -1.22 12.54 2.06
CA ASP A 139 -2.64 12.28 2.36
C ASP A 139 -2.86 10.86 2.87
N LEU A 140 -2.15 9.86 2.32
CA LEU A 140 -2.23 8.50 2.84
C LEU A 140 -1.75 8.44 4.30
N MET A 141 -0.62 9.08 4.62
CA MET A 141 0.00 9.04 5.94
C MET A 141 -0.72 9.91 6.99
N SER A 142 -1.49 10.92 6.57
CA SER A 142 -2.20 11.86 7.46
C SER A 142 -3.72 11.69 7.43
N SER A 143 -4.33 11.57 6.26
CA SER A 143 -5.79 11.39 6.09
C SER A 143 -6.25 9.93 6.14
N GLN A 144 -5.34 8.96 6.17
CA GLN A 144 -5.69 7.55 6.17
C GLN A 144 -4.76 6.74 7.09
N VAL A 145 -4.47 7.30 8.28
CA VAL A 145 -3.49 6.80 9.27
C VAL A 145 -3.60 5.30 9.55
N ARG A 146 -4.83 4.77 9.65
CA ARG A 146 -5.10 3.36 9.88
C ARG A 146 -4.61 2.48 8.73
N SER A 147 -4.92 2.87 7.49
CA SER A 147 -4.50 2.12 6.30
C SER A 147 -2.99 2.24 6.06
N ALA A 148 -2.41 3.42 6.32
CA ALA A 148 -0.98 3.66 6.23
C ALA A 148 -0.19 2.80 7.23
N LEU A 149 -0.69 2.69 8.47
CA LEU A 149 -0.11 1.79 9.47
C LEU A 149 -0.16 0.33 9.00
N ALA A 150 -1.35 -0.15 8.63
CA ALA A 150 -1.53 -1.54 8.23
C ALA A 150 -0.63 -1.91 7.02
N PHE A 151 -0.54 -1.00 6.04
CA PHE A 151 0.27 -1.23 4.85
C PHE A 151 1.77 -1.08 5.08
N SER A 152 2.20 -0.12 5.90
CA SER A 152 3.62 0.04 6.22
C SER A 152 4.18 -1.17 7.01
N VAL A 153 3.37 -1.75 7.91
CA VAL A 153 3.68 -3.03 8.57
C VAL A 153 3.70 -4.16 7.54
N PHE A 154 2.75 -4.22 6.59
CA PHE A 154 2.80 -5.16 5.48
C PHE A 154 4.12 -5.06 4.69
N LEU A 155 4.57 -3.86 4.34
CA LEU A 155 5.84 -3.66 3.62
C LEU A 155 7.03 -4.18 4.40
N ALA A 156 7.09 -3.92 5.71
CA ALA A 156 8.14 -4.40 6.59
C ALA A 156 8.17 -5.95 6.66
N LEU A 157 7.00 -6.58 6.74
CA LEU A 157 6.88 -8.04 6.77
C LEU A 157 7.18 -8.66 5.39
N ALA A 158 6.62 -8.11 4.32
CA ALA A 158 6.78 -8.62 2.96
C ALA A 158 8.22 -8.53 2.44
N GLY A 159 8.95 -7.47 2.82
CA GLY A 159 10.35 -7.26 2.44
C GLY A 159 11.37 -8.06 3.28
N GLY A 160 10.99 -8.56 4.46
CA GLY A 160 11.90 -9.28 5.35
C GLY A 160 12.18 -10.73 4.93
N SER A 161 13.42 -11.22 5.08
CA SER A 161 13.80 -12.62 4.83
C SER A 161 13.72 -13.47 6.12
N ALA A 162 12.51 -13.74 6.62
CA ALA A 162 12.36 -14.64 7.76
C ALA A 162 12.48 -16.12 7.31
N THR A 163 13.39 -16.87 7.92
CA THR A 163 13.57 -18.31 7.70
C THR A 163 13.24 -19.11 8.97
N GLY A 164 12.90 -20.40 8.80
CA GLY A 164 12.58 -21.29 9.93
C GLY A 164 11.36 -20.84 10.75
N LYS A 165 11.44 -20.95 12.08
CA LYS A 165 10.34 -20.64 13.01
C LYS A 165 9.80 -19.21 12.89
N TRP A 166 10.65 -18.25 12.51
CA TRP A 166 10.26 -16.85 12.34
C TRP A 166 9.39 -16.61 11.09
N ALA A 167 9.41 -17.53 10.12
CA ALA A 167 8.52 -17.43 8.96
C ALA A 167 7.04 -17.55 9.38
N TRP A 168 6.72 -18.42 10.32
CA TRP A 168 5.36 -18.58 10.84
C TRP A 168 4.88 -17.35 11.60
N VAL A 169 5.74 -16.77 12.45
CA VAL A 169 5.43 -15.52 13.15
C VAL A 169 5.14 -14.39 12.16
N ARG A 170 5.96 -14.27 11.11
CA ARG A 170 5.76 -13.28 10.04
C ARG A 170 4.41 -13.49 9.33
N TRP A 171 4.08 -14.72 8.94
CA TRP A 171 2.80 -15.01 8.29
C TRP A 171 1.61 -14.76 9.21
N GLY A 172 1.71 -15.15 10.49
CA GLY A 172 0.69 -14.82 11.50
C GLY A 172 0.50 -13.31 11.65
N ALA A 173 1.59 -12.54 11.69
CA ALA A 173 1.53 -11.08 11.72
C ALA A 173 0.90 -10.49 10.45
N MET A 174 1.16 -11.05 9.26
CA MET A 174 0.51 -10.62 8.03
C MET A 174 -1.00 -10.90 8.06
N LEU A 175 -1.42 -12.05 8.56
CA LEU A 175 -2.84 -12.41 8.71
C LEU A 175 -3.58 -11.56 9.75
N ALA A 176 -2.86 -10.86 10.63
CA ALA A 176 -3.43 -9.92 11.59
C ALA A 176 -3.75 -8.54 10.97
N LEU A 177 -3.14 -8.18 9.82
CA LEU A 177 -3.30 -6.85 9.21
C LEU A 177 -4.74 -6.50 8.78
N PRO A 178 -5.57 -7.44 8.30
CA PRO A 178 -6.99 -7.17 8.05
C PRO A 178 -7.77 -6.68 9.27
N PHE A 179 -7.33 -7.03 10.48
CA PHE A 179 -7.93 -6.54 11.73
C PHE A 179 -7.42 -5.15 12.12
N ILE A 180 -6.41 -4.60 11.44
CA ILE A 180 -6.05 -3.18 11.53
C ILE A 180 -6.80 -2.40 10.47
N HIS A 181 -6.85 -2.92 9.24
CA HIS A 181 -7.61 -2.32 8.15
C HIS A 181 -8.13 -3.36 7.17
N THR A 182 -9.43 -3.39 6.92
CA THR A 182 -10.08 -4.43 6.10
C THR A 182 -9.55 -4.52 4.67
N ALA A 183 -9.12 -3.39 4.08
CA ALA A 183 -8.53 -3.37 2.74
C ALA A 183 -7.28 -4.27 2.62
N MET A 184 -6.62 -4.60 3.73
CA MET A 184 -5.47 -5.49 3.75
C MET A 184 -5.82 -6.92 3.34
N THR A 185 -7.09 -7.35 3.45
CA THR A 185 -7.53 -8.65 2.90
C THR A 185 -7.25 -8.73 1.40
N MET A 186 -7.59 -7.67 0.67
CA MET A 186 -7.35 -7.61 -0.76
C MET A 186 -5.85 -7.53 -1.07
N ILE A 187 -5.11 -6.69 -0.34
CA ILE A 187 -3.66 -6.54 -0.50
C ILE A 187 -2.94 -7.88 -0.29
N LEU A 188 -3.31 -8.64 0.74
CA LEU A 188 -2.72 -9.95 1.02
C LEU A 188 -3.09 -10.99 -0.04
N ALA A 189 -4.32 -10.99 -0.54
CA ALA A 189 -4.73 -11.86 -1.64
C ALA A 189 -3.91 -11.58 -2.91
N VAL A 190 -3.74 -10.31 -3.28
CA VAL A 190 -2.91 -9.89 -4.43
C VAL A 190 -1.44 -10.25 -4.21
N PHE A 191 -0.91 -10.04 -3.00
CA PHE A 191 0.45 -10.42 -2.65
C PHE A 191 0.68 -11.93 -2.75
N ALA A 192 -0.23 -12.75 -2.21
CA ALA A 192 -0.17 -14.20 -2.29
C ALA A 192 -0.23 -14.67 -3.75
N GLY A 193 -1.17 -14.13 -4.55
CA GLY A 193 -1.27 -14.40 -5.98
C GLY A 193 0.00 -14.02 -6.74
N ALA A 194 0.57 -12.84 -6.47
CA ALA A 194 1.84 -12.40 -7.03
C ALA A 194 2.98 -13.38 -6.70
N LYS A 195 3.12 -13.78 -5.43
CA LYS A 195 4.13 -14.79 -5.02
C LYS A 195 3.94 -16.11 -5.76
N ILE A 196 2.71 -16.62 -5.81
CA ILE A 196 2.38 -17.89 -6.49
C ILE A 196 2.76 -17.82 -7.98
N ILE A 197 2.34 -16.79 -8.70
CA ILE A 197 2.66 -16.61 -10.14
C ILE A 197 4.17 -16.55 -10.37
N THR A 198 4.92 -15.91 -9.47
CA THR A 198 6.37 -15.74 -9.65
C THR A 198 7.16 -17.03 -9.50
N VAL A 199 6.68 -17.98 -8.69
CA VAL A 199 7.36 -19.26 -8.43
C VAL A 199 6.92 -20.40 -9.34
N MET A 200 5.88 -20.21 -10.15
CA MET A 200 5.39 -21.22 -11.08
C MET A 200 6.42 -21.51 -12.20
N PRO A 201 7.04 -22.71 -12.24
CA PRO A 201 8.21 -22.97 -13.09
C PRO A 201 7.89 -23.09 -14.58
N ARG A 202 6.61 -23.31 -14.95
CA ARG A 202 6.19 -23.59 -16.33
C ARG A 202 5.61 -22.39 -17.08
N LEU A 203 5.51 -21.23 -16.44
CA LEU A 203 4.89 -20.06 -17.05
C LEU A 203 5.94 -19.19 -17.74
N SER A 204 5.78 -18.99 -19.05
CA SER A 204 6.56 -17.99 -19.79
C SER A 204 6.28 -16.58 -19.23
N PRO A 205 7.22 -15.63 -19.36
CA PRO A 205 7.03 -14.26 -18.90
C PRO A 205 5.77 -13.58 -19.47
N VAL A 206 5.48 -13.83 -20.74
CA VAL A 206 4.26 -13.35 -21.41
C VAL A 206 3.03 -13.91 -20.70
N MET A 207 3.00 -15.23 -20.47
CA MET A 207 1.86 -15.88 -19.83
C MET A 207 1.66 -15.42 -18.38
N ARG A 208 2.74 -15.16 -17.64
CA ARG A 208 2.65 -14.53 -16.30
C ARG A 208 1.99 -13.15 -16.38
N SER A 209 2.38 -12.33 -17.35
CA SER A 209 1.83 -10.98 -17.54
C SER A 209 0.35 -11.03 -17.92
N VAL A 210 -0.03 -11.95 -18.82
CA VAL A 210 -1.43 -12.20 -19.19
C VAL A 210 -2.24 -12.65 -17.98
N LEU A 211 -1.74 -13.59 -17.18
CA LEU A 211 -2.43 -14.07 -15.97
C LEU A 211 -2.63 -12.95 -14.94
N ILE A 212 -1.65 -12.06 -14.77
CA ILE A 212 -1.79 -10.88 -13.89
C ILE A 212 -2.89 -9.95 -14.41
N GLY A 213 -2.88 -9.63 -15.72
CA GLY A 213 -3.90 -8.78 -16.33
C GLY A 213 -5.31 -9.38 -16.27
N CYS A 214 -5.45 -10.66 -16.63
CA CYS A 214 -6.71 -11.40 -16.50
C CYS A 214 -7.17 -11.47 -15.04
N GLY A 215 -6.25 -11.72 -14.10
CA GLY A 215 -6.55 -11.73 -12.67
C GLY A 215 -7.09 -10.38 -12.19
N ALA A 216 -6.48 -9.27 -12.62
CA ALA A 216 -6.97 -7.93 -12.30
C ALA A 216 -8.38 -7.69 -12.86
N ALA A 217 -8.62 -8.05 -14.13
CA ALA A 217 -9.93 -7.91 -14.76
C ALA A 217 -11.01 -8.76 -14.08
N VAL A 218 -10.73 -10.04 -13.80
CA VAL A 218 -11.64 -10.93 -13.07
C VAL A 218 -11.93 -10.38 -11.68
N MET A 219 -10.92 -9.90 -10.96
CA MET A 219 -11.11 -9.33 -9.63
C MET A 219 -12.01 -8.09 -9.67
N VAL A 220 -11.86 -7.23 -10.68
CA VAL A 220 -12.77 -6.08 -10.89
C VAL A 220 -14.21 -6.55 -11.09
N VAL A 221 -14.45 -7.57 -11.92
CA VAL A 221 -15.80 -8.14 -12.13
C VAL A 221 -16.36 -8.74 -10.83
N VAL A 222 -15.55 -9.48 -10.07
CA VAL A 222 -15.95 -10.04 -8.78
C VAL A 222 -16.32 -8.91 -7.80
N VAL A 223 -15.47 -7.89 -7.66
CA VAL A 223 -15.77 -6.76 -6.78
C VAL A 223 -17.02 -6.01 -7.25
N ALA A 224 -17.18 -5.75 -8.55
CA ALA A 224 -18.37 -5.09 -9.10
C ALA A 224 -19.67 -5.85 -8.77
N THR A 225 -19.63 -7.18 -8.86
CA THR A 225 -20.80 -8.03 -8.65
C THR A 225 -21.13 -8.21 -7.17
N PHE A 226 -20.14 -8.41 -6.31
CA PHE A 226 -20.38 -8.81 -4.91
C PHE A 226 -20.28 -7.66 -3.91
N LEU A 227 -19.56 -6.58 -4.21
CA LEU A 227 -19.39 -5.47 -3.27
C LEU A 227 -20.72 -4.81 -2.87
N PRO A 228 -21.70 -4.59 -3.79
CA PRO A 228 -23.00 -4.04 -3.40
C PRO A 228 -23.72 -4.91 -2.37
N THR A 229 -23.78 -6.22 -2.61
CA THR A 229 -24.41 -7.18 -1.68
C THR A 229 -23.72 -7.20 -0.32
N LEU A 230 -22.38 -7.20 -0.31
CA LEU A 230 -21.62 -7.18 0.94
C LEU A 230 -21.79 -5.86 1.71
N ALA A 231 -21.91 -4.72 1.00
CA ALA A 231 -22.17 -3.42 1.61
C ALA A 231 -23.59 -3.37 2.23
N ASP A 232 -24.58 -3.89 1.52
CA ASP A 232 -25.97 -3.98 2.00
C ASP A 232 -26.08 -4.86 3.25
N GLU A 233 -25.43 -6.03 3.27
CA GLU A 233 -25.37 -6.93 4.43
C GLU A 233 -24.58 -6.34 5.60
N ALA A 234 -23.59 -5.49 5.33
CA ALA A 234 -22.84 -4.78 6.37
C ALA A 234 -23.62 -3.60 6.97
N GLY A 235 -24.80 -3.27 6.42
CA GLY A 235 -25.54 -2.06 6.79
C GLY A 235 -24.83 -0.77 6.38
N ASP A 236 -23.76 -0.87 5.58
CA ASP A 236 -22.99 0.26 5.11
C ASP A 236 -23.63 0.81 3.84
N ARG A 237 -24.70 1.59 4.03
CA ARG A 237 -25.44 2.27 2.95
C ARG A 237 -24.72 3.51 2.42
N ARG A 238 -23.44 3.73 2.76
CA ARG A 238 -22.63 4.82 2.17
C ARG A 238 -22.47 4.49 0.70
N GLN A 239 -23.37 5.08 -0.10
CA GLN A 239 -23.54 4.78 -1.50
C GLN A 239 -22.19 4.88 -2.21
N LEU A 240 -21.85 3.83 -2.96
CA LEU A 240 -20.76 3.86 -3.94
C LEU A 240 -20.94 4.98 -4.99
N ALA A 241 -22.10 5.66 -4.99
CA ALA A 241 -22.49 6.73 -5.90
C ALA A 241 -21.85 8.11 -5.60
N ASP A 242 -21.36 8.37 -4.38
CA ASP A 242 -20.81 9.70 -4.00
C ASP A 242 -19.31 9.86 -4.23
N TYR A 243 -18.64 8.85 -4.79
CA TYR A 243 -17.26 9.00 -5.22
C TYR A 243 -17.23 9.80 -6.52
N GLY A 244 -16.96 11.11 -6.41
CA GLY A 244 -16.82 11.98 -7.57
C GLY A 244 -15.87 11.39 -8.61
N ASN A 245 -16.32 11.36 -9.87
CA ASN A 245 -15.59 10.78 -10.99
C ASN A 245 -14.17 11.37 -11.07
N LYS A 246 -13.16 10.52 -11.04
CA LYS A 246 -11.78 10.95 -11.32
C LYS A 246 -11.66 11.35 -12.78
N THR A 247 -10.76 12.30 -13.07
CA THR A 247 -10.55 12.75 -14.44
C THR A 247 -10.03 11.60 -15.30
N ALA A 248 -10.45 11.54 -16.57
CA ALA A 248 -9.98 10.51 -17.50
C ALA A 248 -8.44 10.50 -17.59
N ALA A 249 -7.80 11.69 -17.51
CA ALA A 249 -6.34 11.82 -17.49
C ALA A 249 -5.70 11.07 -16.31
N TYR A 250 -6.29 11.19 -15.11
CA TYR A 250 -5.84 10.47 -13.92
C TYR A 250 -5.94 8.95 -14.10
N VAL A 251 -7.09 8.46 -14.62
CA VAL A 251 -7.29 7.03 -14.87
C VAL A 251 -6.31 6.49 -15.91
N MET A 252 -6.15 7.23 -17.01
CA MET A 252 -5.26 6.86 -18.11
C MET A 252 -3.79 6.85 -17.69
N PHE A 253 -3.35 7.76 -16.82
CA PHE A 253 -1.98 7.74 -16.29
C PHE A 253 -1.64 6.39 -15.62
N TRP A 254 -2.49 5.96 -14.69
CA TRP A 254 -2.26 4.70 -13.96
C TRP A 254 -2.44 3.46 -14.84
N LEU A 255 -3.39 3.50 -15.79
CA LEU A 255 -3.57 2.43 -16.76
C LEU A 255 -2.32 2.26 -17.64
N LEU A 256 -1.81 3.36 -18.20
CA LEU A 256 -0.62 3.34 -19.05
C LEU A 256 0.62 2.87 -18.26
N LEU A 257 0.75 3.26 -16.99
CA LEU A 257 1.80 2.75 -16.12
C LEU A 257 1.67 1.24 -15.89
N GLY A 258 0.45 0.73 -15.64
CA GLY A 258 0.18 -0.70 -15.50
C GLY A 258 0.49 -1.49 -16.78
N ILE A 259 0.14 -0.96 -17.94
CA ILE A 259 0.49 -1.55 -19.25
C ILE A 259 2.00 -1.54 -19.46
N ALA A 260 2.69 -0.46 -19.12
CA ALA A 260 4.14 -0.36 -19.25
C ALA A 260 4.87 -1.38 -18.34
N LEU A 261 4.36 -1.59 -17.11
CA LEU A 261 4.81 -2.66 -16.23
C LEU A 261 4.54 -4.03 -16.86
N ALA A 262 3.31 -4.34 -17.26
CA ALA A 262 2.98 -5.63 -17.88
C ALA A 262 3.84 -5.94 -19.13
N ALA A 263 4.03 -4.95 -20.01
CA ALA A 263 4.84 -5.08 -21.23
C ALA A 263 6.33 -5.32 -20.91
N SER A 264 6.83 -4.75 -19.83
CA SER A 264 8.21 -4.97 -19.41
C SER A 264 8.39 -6.30 -18.65
N ALA A 265 7.40 -6.80 -17.90
CA ALA A 265 7.41 -8.18 -17.37
C ALA A 265 7.45 -9.22 -18.49
N ALA A 266 6.63 -9.05 -19.52
CA ALA A 266 6.53 -9.99 -20.63
C ALA A 266 7.86 -10.22 -21.37
N ARG A 267 8.81 -9.28 -21.24
CA ARG A 267 10.12 -9.31 -21.91
C ARG A 267 11.26 -9.80 -21.01
N ARG A 268 11.00 -10.14 -19.73
CA ARG A 268 12.03 -10.57 -18.76
C ARG A 268 11.75 -11.96 -18.20
N ASN A 269 12.77 -12.81 -18.14
CA ASN A 269 12.63 -14.18 -17.63
C ASN A 269 12.36 -14.28 -16.12
N ALA A 270 12.69 -13.24 -15.36
CA ALA A 270 12.45 -13.18 -13.92
C ALA A 270 11.45 -12.06 -13.60
N VAL A 271 10.33 -12.42 -12.97
CA VAL A 271 9.32 -11.50 -12.43
C VAL A 271 9.41 -11.59 -10.92
N SER A 272 9.68 -10.47 -10.24
CA SER A 272 9.62 -10.41 -8.78
C SER A 272 8.18 -10.22 -8.31
N TRP A 273 7.93 -10.47 -7.03
CA TRP A 273 6.56 -10.31 -6.48
C TRP A 273 6.13 -8.83 -6.48
N GLU A 274 7.06 -7.90 -6.24
CA GLU A 274 6.81 -6.46 -6.30
C GLU A 274 6.29 -6.08 -7.67
N TYR A 275 6.91 -6.65 -8.70
CA TYR A 275 6.55 -6.41 -10.09
C TYR A 275 5.15 -6.91 -10.43
N ALA A 276 4.84 -8.16 -10.06
CA ALA A 276 3.54 -8.76 -10.30
C ALA A 276 2.44 -8.03 -9.51
N PHE A 277 2.72 -7.67 -8.26
CA PHE A 277 1.82 -6.91 -7.39
C PHE A 277 1.53 -5.51 -7.95
N ALA A 278 2.58 -4.75 -8.31
CA ALA A 278 2.45 -3.42 -8.88
C ALA A 278 1.65 -3.41 -10.18
N THR A 279 1.94 -4.38 -11.07
CA THR A 279 1.19 -4.56 -12.32
C THR A 279 -0.28 -4.87 -12.05
N PHE A 280 -0.56 -5.80 -11.12
CA PHE A 280 -1.93 -6.13 -10.75
C PHE A 280 -2.69 -4.92 -10.22
N ILE A 281 -2.15 -4.23 -9.21
CA ILE A 281 -2.87 -3.15 -8.52
C ILE A 281 -3.11 -1.95 -9.44
N THR A 282 -2.16 -1.58 -10.29
CA THR A 282 -2.32 -0.46 -11.24
C THR A 282 -3.39 -0.77 -12.29
N LEU A 283 -3.40 -1.99 -12.84
CA LEU A 283 -4.46 -2.42 -13.76
C LEU A 283 -5.81 -2.53 -13.05
N PHE A 284 -5.87 -3.18 -11.89
CA PHE A 284 -7.08 -3.33 -11.09
C PHE A 284 -7.68 -1.96 -10.74
N GLY A 285 -6.89 -1.03 -10.21
CA GLY A 285 -7.38 0.29 -9.80
C GLY A 285 -7.94 1.09 -10.96
N SER A 286 -7.27 1.03 -12.12
CA SER A 286 -7.73 1.75 -13.32
C SER A 286 -9.01 1.13 -13.91
N LEU A 287 -9.07 -0.20 -14.01
CA LEU A 287 -10.24 -0.93 -14.50
C LEU A 287 -11.45 -0.80 -13.56
N ALA A 288 -11.21 -0.82 -12.25
CA ALA A 288 -12.23 -0.59 -11.23
C ALA A 288 -12.85 0.81 -11.39
N GLU A 289 -12.04 1.84 -11.61
CA GLU A 289 -12.54 3.21 -11.80
C GLU A 289 -13.40 3.35 -13.06
N PHE A 290 -13.06 2.66 -14.17
CA PHE A 290 -13.93 2.63 -15.36
C PHE A 290 -15.31 2.04 -15.07
N LEU A 291 -15.45 1.22 -14.02
CA LEU A 291 -16.72 0.68 -13.54
C LEU A 291 -17.28 1.45 -12.34
N SER A 292 -16.79 2.67 -12.07
CA SER A 292 -17.21 3.51 -10.93
C SER A 292 -17.00 2.85 -9.56
N LEU A 293 -16.01 1.97 -9.44
CA LEU A 293 -15.59 1.38 -8.17
C LEU A 293 -14.38 2.15 -7.62
N PRO A 294 -14.27 2.39 -6.29
CA PRO A 294 -13.17 3.15 -5.70
C PRO A 294 -11.86 2.33 -5.66
N GLY A 295 -11.28 2.09 -6.83
CA GLY A 295 -10.08 1.28 -7.03
C GLY A 295 -8.79 2.01 -6.69
N PHE A 296 -8.77 3.34 -6.85
CA PHE A 296 -7.55 4.13 -6.70
C PHE A 296 -7.02 4.25 -5.28
N ARG A 297 -7.83 3.99 -4.25
CA ARG A 297 -7.34 3.88 -2.87
C ARG A 297 -6.28 2.79 -2.72
N PHE A 298 -6.42 1.69 -3.46
CA PHE A 298 -5.45 0.60 -3.44
C PHE A 298 -4.18 0.94 -4.22
N VAL A 299 -4.30 1.71 -5.29
CA VAL A 299 -3.15 2.24 -6.03
C VAL A 299 -2.36 3.23 -5.18
N ALA A 300 -3.05 4.16 -4.51
CA ALA A 300 -2.45 5.12 -3.58
C ALA A 300 -1.70 4.41 -2.46
N LEU A 301 -2.32 3.42 -1.82
CA LEU A 301 -1.70 2.58 -0.81
C LEU A 301 -0.45 1.87 -1.36
N ALA A 302 -0.53 1.35 -2.59
CA ALA A 302 0.51 0.56 -3.23
C ALA A 302 1.66 1.37 -3.87
N ILE A 303 1.64 2.71 -3.83
CA ILE A 303 2.71 3.57 -4.39
C ILE A 303 4.11 3.04 -4.05
N PRO A 304 4.47 2.69 -2.79
CA PRO A 304 5.80 2.19 -2.48
C PRO A 304 6.18 0.93 -3.27
N VAL A 305 5.25 0.00 -3.49
CA VAL A 305 5.52 -1.22 -4.26
C VAL A 305 5.58 -0.93 -5.75
N ILE A 306 4.74 -0.02 -6.26
CA ILE A 306 4.75 0.41 -7.66
C ILE A 306 6.13 1.00 -8.03
N PHE A 307 6.65 1.89 -7.20
CA PHE A 307 7.97 2.49 -7.43
C PHE A 307 9.12 1.53 -7.14
N ALA A 308 8.97 0.57 -6.21
CA ALA A 308 9.93 -0.52 -6.04
C ALA A 308 10.06 -1.41 -7.28
N ALA A 309 8.99 -1.53 -8.09
CA ALA A 309 9.01 -2.28 -9.34
C ALA A 309 9.62 -1.50 -10.53
N MET A 310 9.67 -0.16 -10.50
CA MET A 310 10.16 0.65 -11.63
C MET A 310 11.63 0.39 -12.02
N PRO A 311 12.58 0.20 -11.10
CA PRO A 311 13.97 -0.18 -11.45
C PRO A 311 14.07 -1.44 -12.30
N LEU A 312 13.10 -2.34 -12.17
CA LEU A 312 13.01 -3.60 -12.88
C LEU A 312 12.46 -3.44 -14.31
N MET A 313 12.04 -2.24 -14.71
CA MET A 313 11.58 -1.97 -16.08
C MET A 313 12.76 -1.92 -17.07
N LYS A 314 12.49 -2.13 -18.38
CA LYS A 314 13.47 -1.79 -19.43
C LYS A 314 13.85 -0.30 -19.35
N LYS A 315 15.08 0.05 -19.71
CA LYS A 315 15.63 1.40 -19.53
C LYS A 315 14.74 2.48 -20.14
N GLU A 316 14.25 2.25 -21.36
CA GLU A 316 13.44 3.20 -22.13
C GLU A 316 12.08 3.41 -21.46
N LEU A 317 11.40 2.31 -21.09
CA LEU A 317 10.11 2.36 -20.38
C LEU A 317 10.27 2.99 -18.99
N ARG A 318 11.36 2.67 -18.28
CA ARG A 318 11.68 3.25 -16.97
C ARG A 318 11.84 4.76 -17.06
N GLN A 319 12.62 5.25 -18.02
CA GLN A 319 12.83 6.68 -18.23
C GLN A 319 11.51 7.39 -18.58
N GLY A 320 10.74 6.84 -19.52
CA GLY A 320 9.43 7.39 -19.89
C GLY A 320 8.47 7.45 -18.70
N SER A 321 8.34 6.35 -17.94
CA SER A 321 7.50 6.31 -16.75
C SER A 321 7.98 7.26 -15.65
N MET A 322 9.29 7.41 -15.44
CA MET A 322 9.82 8.39 -14.46
C MET A 322 9.47 9.84 -14.85
N VAL A 323 9.60 10.20 -16.12
CA VAL A 323 9.23 11.53 -16.62
C VAL A 323 7.72 11.77 -16.47
N MET A 324 6.90 10.82 -16.90
CA MET A 324 5.44 10.91 -16.75
C MET A 324 5.02 11.07 -15.29
N THR A 325 5.62 10.27 -14.40
CA THR A 325 5.34 10.31 -12.96
C THR A 325 5.79 11.63 -12.33
N ALA A 326 6.92 12.18 -12.74
CA ALA A 326 7.39 13.49 -12.26
C ALA A 326 6.43 14.61 -12.70
N ALA A 327 6.02 14.62 -13.98
CA ALA A 327 5.05 15.58 -14.50
C ALA A 327 3.70 15.47 -13.78
N TYR A 328 3.24 14.24 -13.57
CA TYR A 328 2.03 13.96 -12.80
C TYR A 328 2.13 14.41 -11.34
N GLY A 329 3.28 14.19 -10.69
CA GLY A 329 3.54 14.67 -9.33
C GLY A 329 3.48 16.20 -9.20
N VAL A 330 4.02 16.94 -10.18
CA VAL A 330 3.92 18.41 -10.21
C VAL A 330 2.46 18.86 -10.32
N LEU A 331 1.67 18.22 -11.20
CA LEU A 331 0.25 18.52 -11.32
C LEU A 331 -0.53 18.22 -10.04
N LEU A 332 -0.24 17.09 -9.40
CA LEU A 332 -0.86 16.75 -8.11
C LEU A 332 -0.56 17.79 -7.04
N VAL A 333 0.71 18.23 -6.92
CA VAL A 333 1.07 19.28 -5.95
C VAL A 333 0.30 20.56 -6.24
N TYR A 334 0.22 20.97 -7.52
CA TYR A 334 -0.53 22.16 -7.92
C TYR A 334 -2.01 22.10 -7.52
N TYR A 335 -2.67 20.95 -7.69
CA TYR A 335 -4.07 20.76 -7.28
C TYR A 335 -4.27 20.53 -5.79
N TRP A 336 -3.24 20.09 -5.07
CA TRP A 336 -3.35 19.79 -3.64
C TRP A 336 -3.19 21.03 -2.76
N VAL A 337 -2.49 22.06 -3.25
CA VAL A 337 -2.26 23.33 -2.52
C VAL A 337 -3.22 24.46 -2.93
N ARG A 338 -4.17 24.20 -3.82
CA ARG A 338 -5.14 25.18 -4.35
C ARG A 338 -6.56 24.70 -4.15
#